data_AF-A0A3R8QGI6-F1
#
_entry.id   AF-A0A3R8QGI6-F1
#
_cell.length_a   1.000
_cell.length_b   1.000
_cell.length_c   1.000
_cell.angle_alpha   90.00
_cell.angle_beta   90.00
_cell.angle_gamma   90.00
#
_symmetry.space_group_name_H-M   'P 1'
#
loop_
_entity.id
_entity.type
_entity.pdbx_description
1 polymer ?
#
loop_
_entity_poly.entity_id
_entity_poly.type
_entity_poly.pdbx_seq_one_letter_code
_entity_poly.pdbx_strand_id
1 'polypeptide(L)'
;MAAGGGGGSGAAGGGSSNSKSRGGGAGGGFPGENGYGYTDAIGGTGGHGYSTSSTAGANGQDGENAAPFQYGGGGAGGGGGGFDGANGGGGGGGDGGSNNGFDGGGGAGGAGGLNFIKGTVTKPSALNYSSNSRGAGRTSGEVIITYLGVEYTIALSDEGGSGGSGSTKAYYNENMRVVSVPSRAGYIFAGYWDATSGGTQYYNASGTYVRAWNKGQDTTLYARWTPITYSITYSGLEGATHSNPISYTTETSTITLTAPSQRPGWAFAGWFTTSEVGGEQVTQIQQGSLGNEVVYARWTLAPTIPSKINNDTLVVIPDPTTLGGIVLEGAIDATPSDPEQSQVFEADKVTVYTATNILGTWSLADQSGYTIVVAADGKSFSIVINPTADAARFYRVATTLQPVDASGAPVAGDTVKYNTTLFGRYEVTVPASQTRLVVNQLANGVSDAVALFSDLAVGSSINITKPDGTTASATKIAAGGGRWQPTTLVFPVGSVASVRNAGVVASTKEFVGVVPTQSVTYSLTGGETRKVGTSLPIAASTVALGISPVVGDAVATYRSNGSLVTNTYLAAGGGRWQEGNAPTTIHIGEGFQIKYNATLFWAPRLNVVEDSMNVGLE
;
A
#
# COMPACT_ATOMS: atom_id res chain seq x y z
N MET A 1 -2.30 -68.76 1.17
CA MET A 1 -1.93 -69.13 -0.23
C MET A 1 -0.49 -68.69 -0.46
N ALA A 2 0.18 -69.20 -1.51
CA ALA A 2 1.64 -69.16 -1.71
C ALA A 2 2.22 -67.72 -1.81
N ALA A 3 3.38 -67.41 -1.18
CA ALA A 3 4.75 -67.39 -1.75
C ALA A 3 5.01 -66.21 -2.72
N GLY A 4 6.18 -65.54 -2.78
CA GLY A 4 7.44 -65.54 -1.99
C GLY A 4 8.16 -64.20 -2.25
N GLY A 5 9.43 -63.93 -1.92
CA GLY A 5 10.49 -64.67 -1.25
C GLY A 5 11.85 -63.93 -1.40
N GLY A 6 12.79 -64.14 -0.46
CA GLY A 6 14.18 -63.64 -0.52
C GLY A 6 14.37 -62.13 -0.18
N GLY A 7 15.43 -61.69 0.50
CA GLY A 7 16.56 -62.42 1.09
C GLY A 7 17.86 -61.60 1.00
N GLY A 8 18.56 -61.39 2.12
CA GLY A 8 19.84 -60.65 2.15
C GLY A 8 20.20 -60.14 3.54
N SER A 9 21.15 -60.80 4.21
CA SER A 9 21.54 -60.57 5.61
C SER A 9 23.06 -60.41 5.78
N GLY A 10 23.47 -59.76 6.88
CA GLY A 10 24.87 -59.53 7.29
C GLY A 10 25.11 -58.05 7.62
N ALA A 11 25.25 -57.57 8.87
CA ALA A 11 26.18 -57.94 9.96
C ALA A 11 27.65 -57.72 9.57
N ALA A 12 28.55 -57.09 10.34
CA ALA A 12 28.52 -56.32 11.61
C ALA A 12 29.74 -55.33 11.52
N GLY A 13 30.09 -54.38 12.40
CA GLY A 13 29.80 -54.06 13.80
C GLY A 13 31.04 -53.34 14.40
N GLY A 14 30.86 -52.49 15.43
CA GLY A 14 31.95 -51.77 16.13
C GLY A 14 32.60 -50.60 15.35
N GLY A 15 33.23 -49.60 15.98
CA GLY A 15 33.37 -49.33 17.43
C GLY A 15 34.51 -48.33 17.73
N SER A 16 34.27 -47.42 18.67
CA SER A 16 35.24 -46.56 19.40
C SER A 16 36.21 -45.62 18.63
N SER A 17 35.97 -44.34 18.87
CA SER A 17 36.90 -43.19 18.91
C SER A 17 38.35 -43.46 19.39
N ASN A 18 39.32 -42.70 18.86
CA ASN A 18 40.33 -42.05 19.73
C ASN A 18 40.91 -40.75 19.14
N SER A 19 41.68 -40.06 20.00
CA SER A 19 42.08 -38.65 19.98
C SER A 19 43.57 -38.42 19.65
N LYS A 20 43.91 -37.15 19.32
CA LYS A 20 45.13 -36.35 19.64
C LYS A 20 45.33 -35.28 18.53
N SER A 21 45.47 -33.96 18.71
CA SER A 21 46.02 -33.05 19.75
C SER A 21 47.46 -32.58 19.49
N ARG A 22 47.67 -31.24 19.63
CA ARG A 22 48.92 -30.45 19.64
C ARG A 22 49.53 -30.10 18.27
N GLY A 23 50.04 -28.89 18.02
CA GLY A 23 49.93 -27.64 18.79
C GLY A 23 51.10 -26.64 18.59
N GLY A 24 50.80 -25.32 18.67
CA GLY A 24 51.77 -24.21 18.75
C GLY A 24 52.46 -23.79 17.43
N GLY A 25 52.80 -22.51 17.20
CA GLY A 25 52.49 -21.28 17.94
C GLY A 25 53.41 -20.10 17.57
N ALA A 26 52.89 -18.86 17.66
CA ALA A 26 53.58 -17.54 17.50
C ALA A 26 54.24 -17.22 16.14
N GLY A 27 54.34 -15.97 15.68
CA GLY A 27 53.72 -14.71 16.16
C GLY A 27 54.31 -13.44 15.50
N GLY A 28 53.48 -12.39 15.36
CA GLY A 28 53.87 -10.98 15.49
C GLY A 28 54.31 -10.18 14.25
N GLY A 29 53.83 -8.92 14.12
CA GLY A 29 54.41 -7.90 13.23
C GLY A 29 53.41 -7.02 12.43
N PHE A 30 53.24 -5.76 12.85
CA PHE A 30 52.71 -4.62 12.06
C PHE A 30 53.90 -3.67 11.71
N PRO A 31 53.74 -2.57 10.95
CA PRO A 31 52.84 -2.21 9.83
C PRO A 31 53.63 -1.70 8.58
N GLY A 32 52.97 -1.22 7.50
CA GLY A 32 53.68 -0.47 6.45
C GLY A 32 52.94 -0.14 5.13
N GLU A 33 52.43 1.08 5.04
CA GLU A 33 52.28 2.03 3.92
C GLU A 33 52.73 1.75 2.45
N ASN A 34 52.08 2.50 1.52
CA ASN A 34 52.45 2.85 0.12
C ASN A 34 52.36 1.72 -0.94
N GLY A 35 52.02 1.94 -2.22
CA GLY A 35 51.71 3.16 -2.99
C GLY A 35 52.11 2.98 -4.47
N TYR A 36 51.41 3.62 -5.43
CA TYR A 36 51.67 3.60 -6.90
C TYR A 36 51.46 2.23 -7.61
N GLY A 37 51.02 2.09 -8.87
CA GLY A 37 50.55 3.06 -9.89
C GLY A 37 51.38 3.05 -11.20
N TYR A 38 50.89 2.40 -12.28
CA TYR A 38 51.36 2.50 -13.69
C TYR A 38 50.22 2.02 -14.64
N THR A 39 49.71 2.83 -15.59
CA THR A 39 49.85 2.81 -17.09
C THR A 39 49.56 1.47 -17.80
N ASP A 40 49.10 1.37 -19.06
CA ASP A 40 48.88 2.25 -20.23
C ASP A 40 47.45 2.02 -20.81
N ALA A 41 46.74 2.85 -21.59
CA ALA A 41 47.03 3.91 -22.58
C ALA A 41 47.09 3.46 -24.08
N ILE A 42 46.33 4.21 -24.91
CA ILE A 42 46.42 4.41 -26.39
C ILE A 42 45.55 3.54 -27.34
N GLY A 43 44.71 4.25 -28.13
CA GLY A 43 44.29 3.90 -29.51
C GLY A 43 42.82 3.51 -29.69
N GLY A 44 42.00 4.12 -30.56
CA GLY A 44 42.21 5.24 -31.49
C GLY A 44 40.91 5.62 -32.22
N THR A 45 40.77 6.88 -32.62
CA THR A 45 39.54 7.55 -33.10
C THR A 45 39.06 7.19 -34.52
N GLY A 46 37.73 7.29 -34.75
CA GLY A 46 37.19 8.17 -35.81
C GLY A 46 36.24 7.55 -36.87
N GLY A 47 35.09 8.21 -37.11
CA GLY A 47 34.27 8.02 -38.33
C GLY A 47 32.77 8.28 -38.18
N HIS A 48 32.28 9.45 -38.63
CA HIS A 48 30.84 9.72 -38.83
C HIS A 48 30.40 9.33 -40.26
N GLY A 49 29.14 8.90 -40.47
CA GLY A 49 28.58 8.65 -41.79
C GLY A 49 27.07 8.36 -41.81
N TYR A 50 26.33 9.10 -42.64
CA TYR A 50 24.88 9.21 -42.71
C TYR A 50 24.07 7.99 -43.21
N SER A 51 22.82 7.90 -42.72
CA SER A 51 21.55 7.44 -43.34
C SER A 51 21.50 6.50 -44.56
N THR A 52 20.70 5.43 -44.47
CA THR A 52 19.53 5.06 -45.34
C THR A 52 18.99 3.68 -44.88
N SER A 53 17.70 3.53 -44.55
CA SER A 53 16.55 3.15 -45.43
C SER A 53 16.55 1.71 -45.97
N SER A 54 15.35 1.11 -45.94
CA SER A 54 14.81 -0.05 -46.70
C SER A 54 15.09 -1.53 -46.29
N THR A 55 14.06 -2.12 -45.69
CA THR A 55 13.25 -3.29 -46.15
C THR A 55 13.84 -4.71 -46.37
N ALA A 56 13.08 -5.70 -45.84
CA ALA A 56 12.80 -7.06 -46.37
C ALA A 56 13.47 -8.31 -45.73
N GLY A 57 12.66 -9.39 -45.57
CA GLY A 57 13.05 -10.76 -45.19
C GLY A 57 12.57 -11.16 -43.78
N ALA A 58 11.47 -11.88 -43.48
CA ALA A 58 10.67 -12.96 -44.10
C ALA A 58 10.84 -14.32 -43.36
N ASN A 59 9.79 -15.16 -43.40
CA ASN A 59 9.53 -16.42 -42.65
C ASN A 59 9.02 -16.20 -41.19
N GLY A 60 7.90 -16.76 -40.70
CA GLY A 60 7.14 -17.98 -41.07
C GLY A 60 7.74 -19.21 -40.36
N GLN A 61 7.06 -20.11 -39.63
CA GLN A 61 5.65 -20.56 -39.47
C GLN A 61 5.58 -21.39 -38.13
N ASP A 62 4.49 -21.95 -37.56
CA ASP A 62 3.04 -22.02 -37.87
C ASP A 62 2.18 -22.42 -36.62
N GLY A 63 0.85 -22.23 -36.68
CA GLY A 63 -0.18 -23.09 -36.02
C GLY A 63 -0.51 -22.90 -34.52
N GLU A 64 -1.72 -23.17 -34.01
CA GLU A 64 -3.02 -23.57 -34.61
C GLU A 64 -4.21 -23.24 -33.66
N ASN A 65 -5.45 -23.20 -34.21
CA ASN A 65 -6.74 -23.66 -33.61
C ASN A 65 -7.31 -23.04 -32.29
N ALA A 66 -8.63 -22.93 -32.05
CA ALA A 66 -9.82 -22.95 -32.93
C ALA A 66 -11.12 -22.47 -32.21
N ALA A 67 -11.82 -21.48 -32.79
CA ALA A 67 -13.28 -21.45 -33.11
C ALA A 67 -14.37 -21.80 -32.02
N PRO A 68 -15.68 -21.94 -32.35
CA PRO A 68 -16.64 -20.81 -32.39
C PRO A 68 -18.05 -21.09 -31.78
N PHE A 69 -18.96 -20.10 -31.70
CA PHE A 69 -20.44 -20.26 -31.73
C PHE A 69 -21.14 -18.88 -31.96
N GLN A 70 -22.43 -18.76 -32.32
CA GLN A 70 -23.14 -19.12 -33.57
C GLN A 70 -24.48 -18.31 -33.61
N TYR A 71 -25.29 -18.47 -34.69
CA TYR A 71 -26.65 -17.93 -34.92
C TYR A 71 -26.76 -16.42 -35.20
N GLY A 72 -27.73 -15.95 -36.01
CA GLY A 72 -28.77 -16.66 -36.77
C GLY A 72 -29.68 -15.63 -37.46
N GLY A 73 -30.25 -15.93 -38.63
CA GLY A 73 -30.88 -14.92 -39.50
C GLY A 73 -32.41 -14.95 -39.58
N GLY A 74 -32.95 -13.99 -40.34
CA GLY A 74 -34.20 -14.15 -41.12
C GLY A 74 -35.48 -13.56 -40.53
N GLY A 75 -36.12 -12.68 -41.30
CA GLY A 75 -37.48 -12.19 -41.07
C GLY A 75 -37.87 -11.10 -42.06
N ALA A 76 -38.94 -11.30 -42.84
CA ALA A 76 -39.37 -10.39 -43.91
C ALA A 76 -40.83 -9.94 -43.72
N GLY A 77 -41.20 -8.77 -44.26
CA GLY A 77 -42.62 -8.47 -44.52
C GLY A 77 -43.09 -7.00 -44.51
N GLY A 78 -43.19 -6.40 -45.71
CA GLY A 78 -44.37 -5.63 -46.15
C GLY A 78 -44.53 -4.13 -45.81
N GLY A 79 -45.09 -3.38 -46.77
CA GLY A 79 -45.85 -2.13 -46.50
C GLY A 79 -45.39 -0.87 -47.26
N GLY A 80 -45.81 -0.69 -48.51
CA GLY A 80 -45.37 0.44 -49.38
C GLY A 80 -46.12 1.78 -49.25
N GLY A 81 -45.83 2.71 -50.18
CA GLY A 81 -46.68 3.89 -50.49
C GLY A 81 -45.95 5.17 -50.96
N GLY A 82 -46.35 5.72 -52.13
CA GLY A 82 -46.01 7.09 -52.64
C GLY A 82 -44.75 7.16 -53.51
N PHE A 83 -44.76 7.35 -54.85
CA PHE A 83 -45.27 8.47 -55.68
C PHE A 83 -44.62 9.84 -55.34
N ASP A 84 -44.14 10.68 -56.26
CA ASP A 84 -43.82 10.61 -57.71
C ASP A 84 -42.74 11.69 -57.99
N GLY A 85 -41.90 11.63 -59.03
CA GLY A 85 -42.18 12.11 -60.40
C GLY A 85 -42.20 13.66 -60.50
N ALA A 86 -41.62 14.40 -61.44
CA ALA A 86 -40.68 14.25 -62.56
C ALA A 86 -40.88 15.50 -63.47
N ASN A 87 -39.83 15.97 -64.16
CA ASN A 87 -39.85 16.77 -65.41
C ASN A 87 -40.86 17.93 -65.63
N GLY A 88 -40.32 19.14 -65.73
CA GLY A 88 -40.01 19.75 -67.05
C GLY A 88 -41.14 20.37 -67.92
N GLY A 89 -40.85 21.56 -68.47
CA GLY A 89 -41.24 21.93 -69.84
C GLY A 89 -42.31 23.02 -70.06
N GLY A 90 -41.87 24.21 -70.48
CA GLY A 90 -42.26 24.78 -71.80
C GLY A 90 -43.46 25.74 -71.93
N GLY A 91 -43.17 26.93 -72.49
CA GLY A 91 -44.13 27.85 -73.15
C GLY A 91 -44.52 29.11 -72.35
N GLY A 92 -44.62 30.32 -72.93
CA GLY A 92 -44.30 30.80 -74.29
C GLY A 92 -44.85 32.23 -74.57
N GLY A 93 -44.15 33.03 -75.40
CA GLY A 93 -44.50 34.44 -75.79
C GLY A 93 -43.95 35.50 -74.81
N GLY A 94 -43.31 36.63 -75.20
CA GLY A 94 -43.33 37.43 -76.44
C GLY A 94 -44.05 38.76 -76.15
N ASP A 95 -43.53 40.00 -76.31
CA ASP A 95 -42.33 40.57 -76.97
C ASP A 95 -41.68 41.63 -76.03
N GLY A 96 -40.52 42.27 -76.25
CA GLY A 96 -39.50 42.24 -77.30
C GLY A 96 -38.51 43.42 -77.11
N GLY A 97 -37.32 43.41 -77.71
CA GLY A 97 -36.42 44.59 -77.69
C GLY A 97 -34.89 44.37 -77.78
N SER A 98 -34.38 44.31 -79.01
CA SER A 98 -33.06 44.86 -79.40
C SER A 98 -31.73 44.20 -78.96
N ASN A 99 -31.37 43.13 -79.68
CA ASN A 99 -30.08 42.87 -80.36
C ASN A 99 -28.70 43.09 -79.68
N ASN A 100 -27.96 41.97 -79.62
CA ASN A 100 -26.57 41.73 -80.08
C ASN A 100 -25.41 42.61 -79.53
N GLY A 101 -24.26 42.07 -79.09
CA GLY A 101 -23.82 40.67 -79.03
C GLY A 101 -22.30 40.55 -79.26
N PHE A 102 -21.70 39.46 -78.75
CA PHE A 102 -20.30 39.00 -78.86
C PHE A 102 -19.22 39.57 -77.91
N ASP A 103 -18.69 38.64 -77.10
CA ASP A 103 -17.37 38.69 -76.48
C ASP A 103 -16.24 38.66 -77.53
N GLY A 104 -15.09 39.28 -77.21
CA GLY A 104 -13.84 38.99 -77.92
C GLY A 104 -12.73 40.05 -77.87
N GLY A 105 -11.86 39.98 -76.85
CA GLY A 105 -10.42 40.23 -77.05
C GLY A 105 -9.84 41.63 -76.78
N GLY A 106 -9.04 41.73 -75.70
CA GLY A 106 -7.68 42.27 -75.72
C GLY A 106 -7.41 43.78 -75.90
N GLY A 107 -6.60 44.35 -74.98
CA GLY A 107 -5.64 45.42 -75.33
C GLY A 107 -5.76 46.77 -74.61
N ALA A 108 -4.98 46.91 -73.53
CA ALA A 108 -4.21 48.09 -73.10
C ALA A 108 -4.79 49.53 -73.08
N GLY A 109 -4.71 50.18 -71.91
CA GLY A 109 -4.16 51.55 -71.78
C GLY A 109 -5.10 52.65 -71.25
N GLY A 110 -4.61 53.45 -70.30
CA GLY A 110 -5.19 54.75 -69.90
C GLY A 110 -5.42 54.92 -68.39
N ALA A 111 -4.68 55.83 -67.74
CA ALA A 111 -4.74 56.03 -66.29
C ALA A 111 -5.94 56.89 -65.84
N GLY A 112 -6.52 56.56 -64.68
CA GLY A 112 -7.61 57.30 -64.05
C GLY A 112 -7.15 58.56 -63.29
N GLY A 113 -8.00 59.60 -63.29
CA GLY A 113 -7.73 60.88 -62.61
C GLY A 113 -8.01 60.85 -61.10
N LEU A 114 -7.31 61.70 -60.35
CA LEU A 114 -7.50 61.90 -58.91
C LEU A 114 -8.57 62.97 -58.64
N ASN A 115 -9.48 62.66 -57.70
CA ASN A 115 -10.60 63.52 -57.34
C ASN A 115 -10.40 64.04 -55.90
N PHE A 116 -10.13 65.34 -55.73
CA PHE A 116 -9.86 65.92 -54.40
C PHE A 116 -11.12 66.51 -53.76
N ILE A 117 -11.45 66.03 -52.56
CA ILE A 117 -12.56 66.53 -51.73
C ILE A 117 -12.13 67.78 -50.95
N LYS A 118 -13.04 68.75 -50.79
CA LYS A 118 -12.78 70.02 -50.09
C LYS A 118 -12.49 69.84 -48.59
N GLY A 119 -11.40 70.43 -48.12
CA GLY A 119 -11.15 70.80 -46.73
C GLY A 119 -10.54 72.21 -46.68
N THR A 120 -11.16 73.13 -45.93
CA THR A 120 -10.86 74.57 -46.02
C THR A 120 -9.76 75.00 -45.04
N VAL A 121 -8.66 75.58 -45.55
CA VAL A 121 -7.75 76.43 -44.76
C VAL A 121 -7.60 77.77 -45.47
N THR A 122 -7.90 78.85 -44.75
CA THR A 122 -7.97 80.21 -45.29
C THR A 122 -6.58 80.74 -45.62
N LYS A 123 -6.32 81.04 -46.91
CA LYS A 123 -5.05 81.63 -47.36
C LYS A 123 -5.09 83.16 -47.13
N PRO A 124 -4.08 83.79 -46.50
CA PRO A 124 -3.98 85.25 -46.49
C PRO A 124 -3.69 85.77 -47.91
N SER A 125 -4.06 87.03 -48.15
CA SER A 125 -3.92 87.71 -49.44
C SER A 125 -2.48 87.70 -49.96
N ALA A 126 -2.32 87.58 -51.28
CA ALA A 126 -1.02 87.47 -51.93
C ALA A 126 -0.14 88.71 -51.69
N LEU A 127 1.08 88.51 -51.18
CA LEU A 127 2.14 89.51 -51.30
C LEU A 127 2.58 89.56 -52.77
N ASN A 128 2.39 90.72 -53.41
CA ASN A 128 3.01 91.01 -54.70
C ASN A 128 4.46 91.45 -54.48
N TYR A 129 5.40 90.78 -55.13
CA TYR A 129 6.79 91.25 -55.26
C TYR A 129 7.08 91.49 -56.74
N SER A 130 7.59 92.68 -57.09
CA SER A 130 8.00 93.01 -58.45
C SER A 130 9.52 93.13 -58.54
N SER A 131 10.17 92.16 -59.18
CA SER A 131 11.56 92.29 -59.62
C SER A 131 11.60 93.04 -60.95
N ASN A 132 12.08 94.27 -60.92
CA ASN A 132 12.26 95.09 -62.12
C ASN A 132 13.63 94.81 -62.76
N SER A 133 13.68 93.88 -63.73
CA SER A 133 14.89 93.62 -64.54
C SER A 133 14.62 93.86 -66.03
N ARG A 134 15.26 94.90 -66.58
CA ARG A 134 15.31 95.14 -68.03
C ARG A 134 16.32 94.18 -68.67
N GLY A 135 15.85 93.08 -69.24
CA GLY A 135 16.67 92.10 -69.97
C GLY A 135 15.80 90.98 -70.52
N ALA A 136 16.15 90.42 -71.67
CA ALA A 136 15.34 89.40 -72.33
C ALA A 136 15.28 88.09 -71.53
N GLY A 137 14.07 87.59 -71.27
CA GLY A 137 13.84 86.29 -70.62
C GLY A 137 12.69 86.32 -69.62
N ARG A 138 11.47 86.00 -70.07
CA ARG A 138 10.36 85.68 -69.14
C ARG A 138 10.50 84.23 -68.65
N THR A 139 11.29 84.01 -67.62
CA THR A 139 11.19 82.77 -66.83
C THR A 139 9.93 82.84 -65.99
N SER A 140 8.92 82.04 -66.33
CA SER A 140 7.76 81.80 -65.45
C SER A 140 8.21 80.97 -64.26
N GLY A 141 8.62 81.63 -63.17
CA GLY A 141 8.93 80.97 -61.91
C GLY A 141 7.65 80.57 -61.18
N GLU A 142 7.47 79.27 -60.97
CA GLU A 142 6.40 78.75 -60.11
C GLU A 142 6.78 78.98 -58.63
N VAL A 143 5.95 79.71 -57.89
CA VAL A 143 6.11 79.86 -56.43
C VAL A 143 5.32 78.74 -55.76
N ILE A 144 5.98 77.63 -55.52
CA ILE A 144 5.44 76.53 -54.70
C ILE A 144 5.44 76.98 -53.24
N ILE A 145 4.27 77.30 -52.70
CA ILE A 145 4.09 77.48 -51.25
C ILE A 145 3.87 76.09 -50.64
N THR A 146 4.97 75.42 -50.29
CA THR A 146 4.93 74.18 -49.53
C THR A 146 4.48 74.48 -48.11
N TYR A 147 3.30 74.00 -47.72
CA TYR A 147 2.94 73.90 -46.30
C TYR A 147 3.85 72.86 -45.66
N LEU A 148 4.91 73.32 -45.00
CA LEU A 148 5.68 72.49 -44.07
C LEU A 148 4.79 72.27 -42.83
N GLY A 149 4.07 71.15 -42.81
CA GLY A 149 3.41 70.69 -41.60
C GLY A 149 4.43 70.55 -40.48
N VAL A 150 4.06 70.90 -39.25
CA VAL A 150 4.93 70.65 -38.09
C VAL A 150 4.95 69.14 -37.86
N GLU A 151 6.12 68.53 -38.05
CA GLU A 151 6.35 67.12 -37.76
C GLU A 151 6.68 66.97 -36.27
N TYR A 152 5.90 66.15 -35.55
CA TYR A 152 6.09 65.91 -34.12
C TYR A 152 6.85 64.62 -33.88
N THR A 153 7.71 64.63 -32.87
CA THR A 153 8.44 63.45 -32.40
C THR A 153 7.59 62.68 -31.39
N ILE A 154 7.41 61.38 -31.65
CA ILE A 154 6.68 60.47 -30.78
C ILE A 154 7.69 59.49 -30.20
N ALA A 155 7.98 59.60 -28.90
CA ALA A 155 8.82 58.63 -28.19
C ALA A 155 7.99 57.38 -27.85
N LEU A 156 8.60 56.19 -27.94
CA LEU A 156 7.92 54.91 -27.73
C LEU A 156 8.62 54.18 -26.58
N SER A 157 8.10 54.32 -25.36
CA SER A 157 8.64 53.63 -24.17
C SER A 157 8.23 52.16 -24.21
N ASP A 158 9.21 51.25 -24.18
CA ASP A 158 8.98 49.80 -24.22
C ASP A 158 8.47 49.21 -22.89
N GLU A 159 8.42 50.02 -21.82
CA GLU A 159 7.96 49.65 -20.47
C GLU A 159 8.61 48.34 -19.97
N GLY A 160 9.94 48.27 -20.07
CA GLY A 160 10.73 47.10 -19.65
C GLY A 160 10.70 45.94 -20.66
N GLY A 161 10.28 46.22 -21.90
CA GLY A 161 10.58 45.38 -23.05
C GLY A 161 12.00 45.61 -23.59
N SER A 162 12.22 45.22 -24.84
CA SER A 162 13.43 45.53 -25.58
C SER A 162 13.15 45.54 -27.10
N GLY A 163 13.97 46.26 -27.86
CA GLY A 163 13.84 46.38 -29.31
C GLY A 163 12.73 47.35 -29.74
N GLY A 164 12.09 47.07 -30.88
CA GLY A 164 11.13 48.00 -31.49
C GLY A 164 11.77 49.24 -32.10
N SER A 165 10.96 50.24 -32.47
CA SER A 165 11.45 51.45 -33.16
C SER A 165 12.00 52.54 -32.23
N GLY A 166 11.66 52.53 -30.94
CA GLY A 166 12.07 53.51 -29.91
C GLY A 166 11.51 54.93 -30.08
N SER A 167 11.34 55.41 -31.32
CA SER A 167 10.63 56.63 -31.66
C SER A 167 10.06 56.57 -33.07
N THR A 168 9.14 57.47 -33.38
CA THR A 168 8.56 57.68 -34.70
C THR A 168 8.14 59.15 -34.86
N LYS A 169 7.59 59.51 -36.02
CA LYS A 169 7.19 60.87 -36.34
C LYS A 169 5.90 60.96 -37.14
N ALA A 170 5.10 61.98 -36.86
CA ALA A 170 3.81 62.23 -37.53
C ALA A 170 3.47 63.72 -37.65
N TYR A 171 2.66 64.07 -38.65
CA TYR A 171 2.05 65.39 -38.79
C TYR A 171 0.67 65.43 -38.11
N TYR A 172 0.26 66.61 -37.63
CA TYR A 172 -1.06 66.78 -37.00
C TYR A 172 -2.21 66.50 -37.98
N ASN A 173 -3.21 65.76 -37.51
CA ASN A 173 -4.35 65.20 -38.26
C ASN A 173 -3.99 64.21 -39.38
N GLU A 174 -2.76 63.71 -39.46
CA GLU A 174 -2.36 62.68 -40.44
C GLU A 174 -2.20 61.28 -39.81
N ASN A 175 -2.20 60.26 -40.66
CA ASN A 175 -1.92 58.88 -40.26
C ASN A 175 -0.45 58.74 -39.85
N MET A 176 -0.19 58.02 -38.76
CA MET A 176 1.18 57.81 -38.27
C MET A 176 1.90 56.71 -39.07
N ARG A 177 3.23 56.69 -39.00
CA ARG A 177 4.04 55.62 -39.60
C ARG A 177 3.86 54.31 -38.82
N VAL A 178 3.87 53.17 -39.49
CA VAL A 178 3.95 51.84 -38.86
C VAL A 178 5.30 51.70 -38.15
N VAL A 179 5.32 51.03 -36.99
CA VAL A 179 6.52 50.86 -36.15
C VAL A 179 6.80 49.37 -35.91
N SER A 180 8.07 49.01 -35.75
CA SER A 180 8.44 47.71 -35.18
C SER A 180 8.10 47.68 -33.69
N VAL A 181 7.46 46.60 -33.26
CA VAL A 181 7.06 46.40 -31.85
C VAL A 181 8.22 45.84 -31.01
N PRO A 182 8.30 46.17 -29.71
CA PRO A 182 9.25 45.58 -28.78
C PRO A 182 8.82 44.16 -28.38
N SER A 183 9.70 43.44 -27.68
CA SER A 183 9.39 42.15 -27.03
C SER A 183 9.74 42.17 -25.54
N ARG A 184 9.01 41.37 -24.73
CA ARG A 184 9.23 41.20 -23.28
C ARG A 184 8.94 39.74 -22.92
N ALA A 185 9.92 39.04 -22.34
CA ALA A 185 9.80 37.61 -22.05
C ALA A 185 8.66 37.34 -21.05
N GLY A 186 7.77 36.39 -21.37
CA GLY A 186 6.59 36.09 -20.56
C GLY A 186 5.36 36.98 -20.80
N TYR A 187 5.38 37.90 -21.78
CA TYR A 187 4.27 38.81 -22.07
C TYR A 187 3.95 38.92 -23.56
N ILE A 188 2.70 39.28 -23.86
CA ILE A 188 2.21 39.66 -25.20
C ILE A 188 2.14 41.19 -25.28
N PHE A 189 2.69 41.76 -26.36
CA PHE A 189 2.59 43.19 -26.64
C PHE A 189 1.17 43.57 -27.09
N ALA A 190 0.53 44.52 -26.41
CA ALA A 190 -0.85 44.94 -26.69
C ALA A 190 -0.95 46.22 -27.55
N GLY A 191 0.12 47.03 -27.62
CA GLY A 191 0.12 48.33 -28.30
C GLY A 191 0.75 49.46 -27.48
N TYR A 192 0.55 50.70 -27.93
CA TYR A 192 1.03 51.93 -27.28
C TYR A 192 -0.12 52.90 -26.93
N TRP A 193 -0.07 53.47 -25.72
CA TRP A 193 -1.04 54.44 -25.18
C TRP A 193 -0.37 55.76 -24.76
N ASP A 194 -1.12 56.87 -24.74
CA ASP A 194 -0.60 58.19 -24.31
C ASP A 194 -0.47 58.39 -22.78
N ALA A 195 -0.65 57.32 -22.00
CA ALA A 195 -0.44 57.30 -20.56
C ALA A 195 -0.03 55.89 -20.07
N THR A 196 0.77 55.83 -19.00
CA THR A 196 1.20 54.58 -18.35
C THR A 196 0.01 53.75 -17.83
N SER A 197 -1.09 54.40 -17.43
CA SER A 197 -2.38 53.77 -17.12
C SER A 197 -3.54 54.53 -17.75
N GLY A 198 -4.62 53.85 -18.12
CA GLY A 198 -5.78 54.46 -18.80
C GLY A 198 -5.47 54.92 -20.24
N GLY A 199 -5.71 56.20 -20.54
CA GLY A 199 -5.28 56.83 -21.81
C GLY A 199 -5.95 56.33 -23.09
N THR A 200 -5.54 56.91 -24.21
CA THR A 200 -5.99 56.60 -25.57
C THR A 200 -4.97 55.72 -26.29
N GLN A 201 -5.43 54.65 -26.95
CA GLN A 201 -4.57 53.81 -27.77
C GLN A 201 -4.22 54.51 -29.09
N TYR A 202 -2.94 54.44 -29.47
CA TYR A 202 -2.39 55.01 -30.70
C TYR A 202 -1.84 53.93 -31.65
N TYR A 203 -1.27 52.85 -31.10
CA TYR A 203 -0.82 51.68 -31.85
C TYR A 203 -1.43 50.39 -31.31
N ASN A 204 -1.72 49.43 -32.19
CA ASN A 204 -2.15 48.08 -31.85
C ASN A 204 -0.96 47.12 -31.61
N ALA A 205 -1.27 45.86 -31.31
CA ALA A 205 -0.30 44.78 -31.12
C ALA A 205 0.61 44.48 -32.34
N SER A 206 0.25 44.92 -33.56
CA SER A 206 1.07 44.75 -34.77
C SER A 206 1.95 45.97 -35.10
N GLY A 207 1.98 47.00 -34.24
CA GLY A 207 2.71 48.24 -34.53
C GLY A 207 2.04 49.11 -35.60
N THR A 208 0.79 48.84 -35.94
CA THR A 208 -0.03 49.64 -36.84
C THR A 208 -0.81 50.69 -36.04
N TYR A 209 -0.90 51.90 -36.58
CA TYR A 209 -1.67 52.97 -35.94
C TYR A 209 -3.17 52.65 -35.94
N VAL A 210 -3.88 53.04 -34.89
CA VAL A 210 -5.35 52.89 -34.78
C VAL A 210 -6.11 54.22 -34.91
N ARG A 211 -5.39 55.33 -35.09
CA ARG A 211 -5.94 56.67 -35.30
C ARG A 211 -4.91 57.61 -35.94
N ALA A 212 -5.38 58.71 -36.52
CA ALA A 212 -4.54 59.83 -36.90
C ALA A 212 -3.92 60.51 -35.67
N TRP A 213 -2.78 61.16 -35.86
CA TRP A 213 -2.10 61.93 -34.82
C TRP A 213 -2.86 63.22 -34.52
N ASN A 214 -3.18 63.47 -33.24
CA ASN A 214 -4.04 64.58 -32.82
C ASN A 214 -3.49 65.34 -31.60
N LYS A 215 -2.18 65.27 -31.35
CA LYS A 215 -1.50 66.07 -30.33
C LYS A 215 -0.63 67.11 -31.05
N GLY A 216 -0.79 68.39 -30.71
CA GLY A 216 -0.02 69.49 -31.31
C GLY A 216 1.38 69.68 -30.73
N GLN A 217 2.02 68.61 -30.23
CA GLN A 217 3.27 68.62 -29.48
C GLN A 217 3.93 67.23 -29.48
N ASP A 218 5.24 67.19 -29.25
CA ASP A 218 5.98 65.94 -29.02
C ASP A 218 5.44 65.22 -27.77
N THR A 219 5.41 63.88 -27.78
CA THR A 219 4.75 63.09 -26.71
C THR A 219 5.33 61.68 -26.63
N THR A 220 5.44 61.15 -25.41
CA THR A 220 5.78 59.74 -25.18
C THR A 220 4.51 58.89 -25.17
N LEU A 221 4.54 57.76 -25.89
CA LEU A 221 3.57 56.69 -25.75
C LEU A 221 4.21 55.50 -25.03
N TYR A 222 3.42 54.80 -24.23
CA TYR A 222 3.86 53.75 -23.31
C TYR A 222 3.31 52.40 -23.77
N ALA A 223 4.19 51.39 -23.85
CA ALA A 223 3.83 50.03 -24.22
C ALA A 223 2.90 49.40 -23.18
N ARG A 224 2.05 48.46 -23.61
CA ARG A 224 1.31 47.58 -22.69
C ARG A 224 1.56 46.11 -22.96
N TRP A 225 1.56 45.36 -21.86
CA TRP A 225 1.97 43.98 -21.78
C TRP A 225 0.90 43.18 -21.06
N THR A 226 0.50 42.05 -21.64
CA THR A 226 -0.39 41.07 -20.99
C THR A 226 0.45 39.83 -20.66
N PRO A 227 0.52 39.37 -19.39
CA PRO A 227 1.25 38.15 -19.05
C PRO A 227 0.72 36.94 -19.83
N ILE A 228 1.64 36.07 -20.26
CA ILE A 228 1.30 34.78 -20.86
C ILE A 228 0.94 33.80 -19.74
N THR A 229 -0.20 33.13 -19.88
CA THR A 229 -0.59 32.01 -19.01
C THR A 229 -0.01 30.71 -19.57
N TYR A 230 0.82 30.06 -18.78
CA TYR A 230 1.39 28.74 -19.05
C TYR A 230 0.63 27.65 -18.28
N SER A 231 0.54 26.45 -18.84
CA SER A 231 -0.12 25.29 -18.21
C SER A 231 0.86 24.41 -17.43
N ILE A 232 0.38 23.78 -16.35
CA ILE A 232 1.10 22.75 -15.59
C ILE A 232 0.34 21.43 -15.73
N THR A 233 1.00 20.38 -16.22
CA THR A 233 0.42 19.05 -16.43
C THR A 233 0.98 18.06 -15.43
N TYR A 234 0.10 17.39 -14.66
CA TYR A 234 0.46 16.35 -13.70
C TYR A 234 0.19 14.98 -14.31
N SER A 235 1.25 14.19 -14.52
CA SER A 235 1.22 12.86 -15.15
C SER A 235 1.58 11.77 -14.14
N GLY A 236 1.29 10.50 -14.44
CA GLY A 236 1.60 9.37 -13.54
C GLY A 236 0.78 9.34 -12.25
N LEU A 237 -0.38 10.00 -12.22
CA LEU A 237 -1.25 10.07 -11.05
C LEU A 237 -1.90 8.72 -10.69
N GLU A 238 -2.06 7.80 -11.65
CA GLU A 238 -2.62 6.46 -11.44
C GLU A 238 -3.94 6.42 -10.63
N GLY A 239 -4.83 7.39 -10.90
CA GLY A 239 -6.12 7.54 -10.21
C GLY A 239 -6.11 8.43 -8.96
N ALA A 240 -4.95 8.87 -8.48
CA ALA A 240 -4.86 9.86 -7.42
C ALA A 240 -5.28 11.26 -7.90
N THR A 241 -5.74 12.09 -6.97
CA THR A 241 -6.13 13.49 -7.20
C THR A 241 -5.10 14.45 -6.59
N HIS A 242 -5.04 15.71 -7.01
CA HIS A 242 -4.13 16.71 -6.42
C HIS A 242 -4.79 18.09 -6.31
N SER A 243 -4.24 18.93 -5.43
CA SER A 243 -4.67 20.32 -5.22
C SER A 243 -3.72 21.36 -5.82
N ASN A 244 -2.60 20.94 -6.40
CA ASN A 244 -1.61 21.84 -7.01
C ASN A 244 -2.21 22.67 -8.18
N PRO A 245 -1.77 23.94 -8.38
CA PRO A 245 -2.21 24.77 -9.50
C PRO A 245 -1.97 24.13 -10.87
N ILE A 246 -2.89 24.36 -11.81
CA ILE A 246 -2.84 23.84 -13.19
C ILE A 246 -2.33 24.85 -14.22
N SER A 247 -2.07 26.09 -13.80
CA SER A 247 -1.52 27.15 -14.65
C SER A 247 -0.83 28.22 -13.81
N TYR A 248 0.04 28.99 -14.47
CA TYR A 248 0.79 30.09 -13.86
C TYR A 248 1.16 31.15 -14.91
N THR A 249 1.62 32.31 -14.46
CA THR A 249 2.23 33.37 -15.29
C THR A 249 3.62 33.69 -14.74
N THR A 250 4.46 34.40 -15.51
CA THR A 250 5.77 34.87 -15.03
C THR A 250 5.70 35.75 -13.76
N GLU A 251 4.55 36.37 -13.48
CA GLU A 251 4.30 37.18 -12.29
C GLU A 251 3.85 36.36 -11.07
N THR A 252 3.47 35.08 -11.26
CA THR A 252 2.97 34.20 -10.19
C THR A 252 4.08 33.89 -9.19
N SER A 253 3.80 34.03 -7.89
CA SER A 253 4.74 33.69 -6.80
C SER A 253 5.12 32.21 -6.84
N THR A 254 6.34 31.86 -6.40
CA THR A 254 6.85 30.48 -6.37
C THR A 254 5.82 29.48 -5.83
N ILE A 255 5.44 28.53 -6.68
CA ILE A 255 4.49 27.46 -6.36
C ILE A 255 5.27 26.33 -5.70
N THR A 256 4.86 25.90 -4.50
CA THR A 256 5.38 24.67 -3.88
C THR A 256 4.43 23.52 -4.18
N LEU A 257 4.96 22.42 -4.73
CA LEU A 257 4.18 21.25 -5.11
C LEU A 257 3.93 20.36 -3.88
N THR A 258 2.67 20.13 -3.55
CA THR A 258 2.25 19.20 -2.50
C THR A 258 2.06 17.80 -3.07
N ALA A 259 2.10 16.79 -2.20
CA ALA A 259 1.78 15.42 -2.57
C ALA A 259 0.32 15.29 -3.05
N PRO A 260 0.02 14.38 -3.99
CA PRO A 260 -1.35 14.01 -4.35
C PRO A 260 -2.05 13.24 -3.21
N SER A 261 -3.32 12.90 -3.40
CA SER A 261 -4.06 12.00 -2.52
C SER A 261 -3.41 10.63 -2.44
N GLN A 262 -3.70 9.89 -1.37
CA GLN A 262 -3.24 8.50 -1.21
C GLN A 262 -3.66 7.62 -2.41
N ARG A 263 -2.77 6.70 -2.80
CA ARG A 263 -3.01 5.63 -3.78
C ARG A 263 -2.90 4.29 -3.04
N PRO A 264 -3.99 3.51 -2.90
CA PRO A 264 -3.94 2.24 -2.16
C PRO A 264 -2.84 1.31 -2.67
N GLY A 265 -2.00 0.79 -1.76
CA GLY A 265 -0.87 -0.09 -2.09
C GLY A 265 0.43 0.61 -2.52
N TRP A 266 0.47 1.94 -2.58
CA TRP A 266 1.62 2.70 -3.10
C TRP A 266 1.96 3.93 -2.24
N ALA A 267 3.25 4.14 -1.99
CA ALA A 267 3.78 5.35 -1.37
C ALA A 267 4.18 6.38 -2.43
N PHE A 268 3.86 7.65 -2.21
CA PHE A 268 4.26 8.75 -3.10
C PHE A 268 5.72 9.12 -2.85
N ALA A 269 6.58 8.94 -3.85
CA ALA A 269 8.02 9.20 -3.77
C ALA A 269 8.38 10.65 -4.14
N GLY A 270 7.54 11.35 -4.90
CA GLY A 270 7.76 12.73 -5.31
C GLY A 270 7.26 13.05 -6.71
N TRP A 271 7.32 14.33 -7.08
CA TRP A 271 7.17 14.82 -8.45
C TRP A 271 8.53 14.87 -9.14
N PHE A 272 8.60 14.50 -10.41
CA PHE A 272 9.85 14.45 -11.19
C PHE A 272 9.69 15.08 -12.57
N THR A 273 10.81 15.51 -13.18
CA THR A 273 10.84 16.11 -14.52
C THR A 273 10.59 15.12 -15.67
N THR A 274 10.66 13.80 -15.43
CA THR A 274 10.48 12.78 -16.46
C THR A 274 9.68 11.56 -15.97
N SER A 275 9.04 10.85 -16.90
CA SER A 275 8.32 9.58 -16.64
C SER A 275 9.23 8.37 -16.41
N GLU A 276 10.48 8.43 -16.87
CA GLU A 276 11.43 7.32 -16.85
C GLU A 276 12.21 7.23 -15.53
N VAL A 277 12.95 6.13 -15.32
CA VAL A 277 13.82 5.96 -14.15
C VAL A 277 15.00 6.94 -14.25
N GLY A 278 14.92 8.03 -13.51
CA GLY A 278 15.84 9.17 -13.57
C GLY A 278 15.13 10.49 -13.28
N GLY A 279 15.67 11.60 -13.79
CA GLY A 279 15.08 12.94 -13.64
C GLY A 279 15.30 13.56 -12.26
N GLU A 280 15.14 14.88 -12.20
CA GLU A 280 15.29 15.66 -10.96
C GLU A 280 13.94 15.77 -10.23
N GLN A 281 13.99 15.79 -8.90
CA GLN A 281 12.80 15.93 -8.07
C GLN A 281 12.32 17.39 -8.07
N VAL A 282 11.08 17.62 -8.52
CA VAL A 282 10.48 18.95 -8.57
C VAL A 282 9.69 19.19 -7.28
N THR A 283 10.21 20.08 -6.43
CA THR A 283 9.50 20.52 -5.21
C THR A 283 8.80 21.86 -5.40
N GLN A 284 9.26 22.68 -6.35
CA GLN A 284 8.74 24.03 -6.59
C GLN A 284 8.84 24.44 -8.07
N ILE A 285 7.95 25.33 -8.51
CA ILE A 285 8.06 26.11 -9.75
C ILE A 285 8.31 27.56 -9.33
N GLN A 286 9.46 28.13 -9.71
CA GLN A 286 9.89 29.46 -9.22
C GLN A 286 9.13 30.61 -9.89
N GLN A 287 8.98 31.72 -9.17
CA GLN A 287 8.51 32.97 -9.79
C GLN A 287 9.44 33.39 -10.94
N GLY A 288 8.86 33.86 -12.03
CA GLY A 288 9.60 34.22 -13.25
C GLY A 288 9.79 33.07 -14.24
N SER A 289 9.44 31.82 -13.91
CA SER A 289 9.46 30.69 -14.86
C SER A 289 8.65 30.97 -16.14
N LEU A 290 9.04 30.30 -17.23
CA LEU A 290 8.49 30.51 -18.57
C LEU A 290 8.25 29.16 -19.26
N GLY A 291 7.09 29.01 -19.89
CA GLY A 291 6.75 27.81 -20.68
C GLY A 291 5.83 26.84 -19.94
N ASN A 292 5.24 25.92 -20.69
CA ASN A 292 4.37 24.90 -20.13
C ASN A 292 5.18 23.83 -19.42
N GLU A 293 4.75 23.44 -18.23
CA GLU A 293 5.43 22.46 -17.38
C GLU A 293 4.72 21.11 -17.39
N VAL A 294 5.49 20.03 -17.30
CA VAL A 294 4.98 18.66 -17.10
C VAL A 294 5.75 18.02 -15.96
N VAL A 295 5.04 17.56 -14.94
CA VAL A 295 5.62 16.85 -13.79
C VAL A 295 4.98 15.48 -13.63
N TYR A 296 5.79 14.50 -13.24
CA TYR A 296 5.42 13.10 -13.17
C TYR A 296 5.41 12.65 -11.70
N ALA A 297 4.27 12.17 -11.21
CA ALA A 297 4.19 11.51 -9.92
C ALA A 297 4.91 10.17 -10.00
N ARG A 298 5.86 9.95 -9.08
CA ARG A 298 6.53 8.66 -8.91
C ARG A 298 6.01 7.97 -7.66
N TRP A 299 5.75 6.68 -7.78
CA TRP A 299 5.24 5.84 -6.72
C TRP A 299 6.19 4.67 -6.48
N THR A 300 6.39 4.29 -5.23
CA THR A 300 7.01 3.01 -4.85
C THR A 300 5.94 2.11 -4.27
N LEU A 301 6.01 0.80 -4.50
CA LEU A 301 5.15 -0.16 -3.83
C LEU A 301 5.26 0.05 -2.32
N ALA A 302 4.12 0.12 -1.64
CA ALA A 302 4.13 0.14 -0.19
C ALA A 302 4.60 -1.23 0.33
N PRO A 303 5.26 -1.27 1.51
CA PRO A 303 5.23 -2.44 2.40
C PRO A 303 3.89 -3.18 2.33
N THR A 304 3.91 -4.40 1.80
CA THR A 304 2.72 -5.24 1.67
C THR A 304 2.70 -6.24 2.83
N ILE A 305 1.62 -6.16 3.60
CA ILE A 305 1.36 -7.06 4.72
C ILE A 305 1.29 -8.49 4.19
N PRO A 306 2.13 -9.41 4.68
CA PRO A 306 1.99 -10.80 4.28
C PRO A 306 0.70 -11.37 4.88
N SER A 307 -0.04 -12.13 4.08
CA SER A 307 -1.40 -12.55 4.43
C SER A 307 -1.48 -13.59 5.55
N LYS A 308 -0.36 -14.01 6.14
CA LYS A 308 -0.30 -15.13 7.08
C LYS A 308 0.91 -15.05 8.02
N ILE A 309 0.67 -15.38 9.29
CA ILE A 309 1.70 -15.62 10.29
C ILE A 309 2.20 -17.07 10.18
N ASN A 310 3.52 -17.27 10.20
CA ASN A 310 4.10 -18.61 10.10
C ASN A 310 3.82 -19.42 11.38
N ASN A 311 2.90 -20.38 11.25
CA ASN A 311 2.39 -21.21 12.34
C ASN A 311 3.43 -22.12 13.01
N ASP A 312 4.50 -22.48 12.30
CA ASP A 312 5.53 -23.43 12.77
C ASP A 312 6.70 -22.72 13.47
N THR A 313 6.83 -21.39 13.29
CA THR A 313 7.87 -20.56 13.90
C THR A 313 7.39 -19.73 15.09
N LEU A 314 6.07 -19.68 15.35
CA LEU A 314 5.53 -18.89 16.45
C LEU A 314 5.74 -19.62 17.79
N VAL A 315 6.68 -19.10 18.59
CA VAL A 315 7.15 -19.67 19.85
C VAL A 315 6.62 -18.86 21.04
N VAL A 316 6.34 -19.55 22.15
CA VAL A 316 5.98 -18.93 23.43
C VAL A 316 7.14 -19.07 24.40
N ILE A 317 7.53 -17.96 25.01
CA ILE A 317 8.58 -17.90 26.02
C ILE A 317 8.01 -17.17 27.24
N PRO A 318 8.06 -17.74 28.46
CA PRO A 318 7.78 -16.98 29.67
C PRO A 318 8.74 -15.80 29.78
N ASP A 319 8.23 -14.59 30.03
CA ASP A 319 9.06 -13.39 30.17
C ASP A 319 9.94 -13.53 31.44
N PRO A 320 11.28 -13.57 31.32
CA PRO A 320 12.16 -13.69 32.48
C PRO A 320 12.18 -12.42 33.35
N THR A 321 11.67 -11.29 32.86
CA THR A 321 11.64 -10.00 33.55
C THR A 321 10.33 -9.73 34.29
N THR A 322 9.22 -10.33 33.82
CA THR A 322 7.88 -10.15 34.39
C THR A 322 7.23 -11.48 34.73
N LEU A 323 7.01 -11.75 36.02
CA LEU A 323 6.37 -13.00 36.47
C LEU A 323 4.95 -13.16 35.89
N GLY A 324 4.71 -14.25 35.16
CA GLY A 324 3.45 -14.51 34.43
C GLY A 324 3.30 -13.73 33.11
N GLY A 325 4.33 -12.98 32.71
CA GLY A 325 4.44 -12.34 31.40
C GLY A 325 4.81 -13.37 30.33
N ILE A 326 4.44 -13.08 29.08
CA ILE A 326 4.65 -14.00 27.96
C ILE A 326 5.21 -13.21 26.78
N VAL A 327 6.24 -13.75 26.13
CA VAL A 327 6.69 -13.31 24.80
C VAL A 327 6.21 -14.30 23.76
N LEU A 328 5.54 -13.81 22.72
CA LEU A 328 5.22 -14.55 21.50
C LEU A 328 6.17 -14.07 20.40
N GLU A 329 7.05 -14.93 19.90
CA GLU A 329 7.98 -14.62 18.80
C GLU A 329 7.56 -15.35 17.54
N GLY A 330 7.35 -14.66 16.41
CA GLY A 330 6.92 -15.31 15.16
C GLY A 330 7.53 -14.71 13.91
N ALA A 331 7.62 -15.53 12.86
CA ALA A 331 7.88 -15.06 11.50
C ALA A 331 6.57 -14.86 10.72
N ILE A 332 6.65 -14.11 9.63
CA ILE A 332 5.52 -13.79 8.76
C ILE A 332 5.83 -14.32 7.35
N ASP A 333 4.95 -15.16 6.81
CA ASP A 333 5.20 -15.85 5.55
C ASP A 333 4.80 -14.96 4.37
N ALA A 334 5.73 -14.76 3.43
CA ALA A 334 5.47 -14.06 2.18
C ALA A 334 4.42 -14.80 1.33
N THR A 335 3.55 -14.05 0.67
CA THR A 335 2.58 -14.54 -0.30
C THR A 335 3.31 -15.18 -1.50
N PRO A 336 3.32 -16.52 -1.68
CA PRO A 336 4.25 -17.16 -2.63
C PRO A 336 3.98 -16.85 -4.11
N SER A 337 2.80 -16.29 -4.41
CA SER A 337 2.32 -15.98 -5.75
C SER A 337 2.68 -14.57 -6.24
N ASP A 338 3.29 -13.72 -5.41
CA ASP A 338 3.63 -12.35 -5.77
C ASP A 338 5.03 -11.96 -5.25
N PRO A 339 6.06 -12.00 -6.12
CA PRO A 339 7.44 -11.68 -5.74
C PRO A 339 7.73 -10.17 -5.71
N GLU A 340 6.80 -9.30 -6.12
CA GLU A 340 6.96 -7.84 -6.05
C GLU A 340 6.44 -7.28 -4.70
N GLN A 341 5.78 -8.11 -3.90
CA GLN A 341 5.36 -7.78 -2.54
C GLN A 341 6.54 -7.60 -1.58
N SER A 342 6.79 -6.35 -1.21
CA SER A 342 7.74 -5.99 -0.15
C SER A 342 7.26 -6.54 1.20
N GLN A 343 7.97 -7.51 1.75
CA GLN A 343 7.69 -8.22 3.02
C GLN A 343 7.90 -7.34 4.26
N VAL A 344 7.56 -6.06 4.19
CA VAL A 344 7.67 -5.12 5.30
C VAL A 344 6.30 -5.00 5.94
N PHE A 345 6.29 -5.23 7.25
CA PHE A 345 5.08 -5.27 8.06
C PHE A 345 5.18 -4.22 9.18
N GLU A 346 4.05 -3.67 9.58
CA GLU A 346 3.98 -2.50 10.46
C GLU A 346 3.23 -2.86 11.74
N ALA A 347 3.70 -2.37 12.89
CA ALA A 347 3.20 -2.79 14.20
C ALA A 347 1.73 -2.36 14.44
N ASP A 348 1.27 -1.33 13.74
CA ASP A 348 -0.12 -0.84 13.73
C ASP A 348 -1.06 -1.72 12.88
N LYS A 349 -0.59 -2.84 12.31
CA LYS A 349 -1.38 -3.81 11.54
C LYS A 349 -1.40 -5.20 12.16
N VAL A 350 -0.88 -5.31 13.38
CA VAL A 350 -1.04 -6.48 14.24
C VAL A 350 -2.10 -6.19 15.28
N THR A 351 -2.97 -7.15 15.51
CA THR A 351 -3.85 -7.14 16.66
C THR A 351 -3.84 -8.50 17.37
N VAL A 352 -4.12 -8.48 18.67
CA VAL A 352 -4.14 -9.67 19.52
C VAL A 352 -5.58 -9.91 19.96
N TYR A 353 -6.03 -11.15 19.83
CA TYR A 353 -7.31 -11.61 20.35
C TYR A 353 -7.08 -12.56 21.52
N THR A 354 -7.89 -12.45 22.56
CA THR A 354 -7.83 -13.36 23.72
C THR A 354 -9.15 -14.03 24.03
N ALA A 355 -9.06 -15.20 24.65
CA ALA A 355 -10.19 -15.89 25.27
C ALA A 355 -9.73 -16.52 26.59
N THR A 356 -10.63 -16.65 27.57
CA THR A 356 -10.37 -17.39 28.82
C THR A 356 -10.67 -18.89 28.71
N ASN A 357 -11.38 -19.29 27.65
CA ASN A 357 -11.67 -20.67 27.27
C ASN A 357 -11.62 -20.75 25.73
N ILE A 358 -10.93 -21.73 25.15
CA ILE A 358 -10.69 -21.79 23.70
C ILE A 358 -11.98 -21.88 22.87
N LEU A 359 -12.97 -22.64 23.34
CA LEU A 359 -14.30 -22.72 22.70
C LEU A 359 -15.26 -21.61 23.15
N GLY A 360 -14.77 -20.61 23.89
CA GLY A 360 -15.53 -19.45 24.32
C GLY A 360 -15.49 -18.30 23.33
N THR A 361 -16.00 -17.15 23.76
CA THR A 361 -15.89 -15.90 23.00
C THR A 361 -14.45 -15.41 22.98
N TRP A 362 -13.93 -15.21 21.77
CA TRP A 362 -12.69 -14.47 21.55
C TRP A 362 -12.99 -12.98 21.43
N SER A 363 -12.20 -12.15 22.09
CA SER A 363 -12.33 -10.68 22.08
C SER A 363 -10.99 -10.01 21.80
N LEU A 364 -11.04 -8.81 21.25
CA LEU A 364 -9.87 -7.95 21.10
C LEU A 364 -9.17 -7.78 22.46
N ALA A 365 -7.84 -7.84 22.47
CA ALA A 365 -7.03 -7.59 23.64
C ALA A 365 -6.91 -6.07 23.90
N ASP A 366 -6.89 -5.68 25.17
CA ASP A 366 -6.58 -4.30 25.55
C ASP A 366 -5.13 -3.98 25.14
N GLN A 367 -4.93 -2.91 24.36
CA GLN A 367 -3.62 -2.48 23.87
C GLN A 367 -2.64 -2.09 25.00
N SER A 368 -3.11 -1.77 26.21
CA SER A 368 -2.25 -1.59 27.38
C SER A 368 -1.73 -2.90 27.97
N GLY A 369 -2.36 -4.03 27.61
CA GLY A 369 -2.01 -5.37 28.05
C GLY A 369 -0.86 -6.03 27.27
N TYR A 370 -0.38 -5.43 26.19
CA TYR A 370 0.71 -5.98 25.39
C TYR A 370 1.53 -4.90 24.64
N THR A 371 2.73 -5.27 24.18
CA THR A 371 3.58 -4.44 23.33
C THR A 371 4.04 -5.25 22.13
N ILE A 372 4.02 -4.65 20.94
CA ILE A 372 4.44 -5.29 19.69
C ILE A 372 5.72 -4.65 19.19
N VAL A 373 6.72 -5.47 18.92
CA VAL A 373 8.00 -5.07 18.33
C VAL A 373 8.17 -5.86 17.04
N VAL A 374 8.07 -5.21 15.90
CA VAL A 374 8.43 -5.80 14.60
C VAL A 374 9.94 -5.63 14.41
N ALA A 375 10.62 -6.68 13.95
CA ALA A 375 12.04 -6.62 13.64
C ALA A 375 12.32 -5.66 12.46
N ALA A 376 13.53 -5.11 12.41
CA ALA A 376 13.92 -4.12 11.40
C ALA A 376 13.89 -4.64 9.94
N ASP A 377 13.77 -5.96 9.74
CA ASP A 377 13.58 -6.58 8.43
C ASP A 377 12.11 -6.66 7.98
N GLY A 378 11.16 -6.41 8.88
CA GLY A 378 9.72 -6.53 8.64
C GLY A 378 9.17 -7.97 8.64
N LYS A 379 10.01 -8.99 8.85
CA LYS A 379 9.67 -10.41 8.62
C LYS A 379 9.41 -11.21 9.89
N SER A 380 9.74 -10.65 11.04
CA SER A 380 9.53 -11.26 12.34
C SER A 380 9.04 -10.24 13.35
N PHE A 381 8.36 -10.71 14.39
CA PHE A 381 7.83 -9.86 15.45
C PHE A 381 7.90 -10.57 16.81
N SER A 382 7.95 -9.77 17.86
CA SER A 382 7.78 -10.19 19.25
C SER A 382 6.58 -9.45 19.85
N ILE A 383 5.64 -10.17 20.46
CA ILE A 383 4.56 -9.61 21.26
C ILE A 383 4.84 -9.93 22.72
N VAL A 384 5.12 -8.92 23.52
CA VAL A 384 5.24 -9.04 24.98
C VAL A 384 3.86 -8.80 25.58
N ILE A 385 3.31 -9.79 26.26
CA ILE A 385 2.00 -9.75 26.90
C ILE A 385 2.19 -9.65 28.40
N ASN A 386 1.59 -8.61 28.99
CA ASN A 386 1.63 -8.36 30.41
C ASN A 386 0.81 -9.42 31.19
N PRO A 387 1.18 -9.74 32.44
CA PRO A 387 0.34 -10.56 33.32
C PRO A 387 -1.06 -9.93 33.46
N THR A 388 -2.10 -10.77 33.49
CA THR A 388 -3.49 -10.33 33.73
C THR A 388 -4.06 -11.09 34.91
N ALA A 389 -5.07 -10.50 35.59
CA ALA A 389 -5.69 -11.11 36.78
C ALA A 389 -6.31 -12.50 36.53
N ASP A 390 -6.66 -12.83 35.29
CA ASP A 390 -7.17 -14.15 34.89
C ASP A 390 -6.03 -15.17 34.73
N ALA A 391 -6.15 -16.29 35.46
CA ALA A 391 -5.18 -17.38 35.47
C ALA A 391 -5.11 -18.16 34.14
N ALA A 392 -6.26 -18.35 33.46
CA ALA A 392 -6.33 -19.00 32.16
C ALA A 392 -6.60 -17.99 31.05
N ARG A 393 -5.70 -17.92 30.06
CA ARG A 393 -5.84 -17.03 28.91
C ARG A 393 -5.15 -17.61 27.68
N PHE A 394 -5.85 -17.56 26.56
CA PHE A 394 -5.37 -17.99 25.24
C PHE A 394 -5.28 -16.79 24.32
N TYR A 395 -4.39 -16.88 23.33
CA TYR A 395 -3.99 -15.78 22.46
C TYR A 395 -3.99 -16.24 21.01
N ARG A 396 -4.55 -15.39 20.15
CA ARG A 396 -4.38 -15.43 18.70
C ARG A 396 -3.81 -14.11 18.25
N VAL A 397 -2.91 -14.17 17.29
CA VAL A 397 -2.34 -13.00 16.63
C VAL A 397 -2.99 -12.91 15.27
N ALA A 398 -3.42 -11.71 14.89
CA ALA A 398 -4.03 -11.44 13.60
C ALA A 398 -3.33 -10.29 12.87
N THR A 399 -3.31 -10.37 11.55
CA THR A 399 -2.80 -9.32 10.66
C THR A 399 -3.93 -8.72 9.82
N THR A 400 -3.77 -7.45 9.46
CA THR A 400 -4.75 -6.63 8.71
C THR A 400 -4.06 -5.93 7.53
N LEU A 401 -4.79 -5.57 6.47
CA LEU A 401 -4.18 -4.85 5.33
C LEU A 401 -4.10 -3.34 5.59
N GLN A 402 -4.97 -2.80 6.43
CA GLN A 402 -4.97 -1.41 6.88
C GLN A 402 -4.47 -1.31 8.33
N PRO A 403 -3.91 -0.15 8.74
CA PRO A 403 -3.71 0.17 10.16
C PRO A 403 -5.00 -0.04 10.96
N VAL A 404 -4.88 -0.63 12.14
CA VAL A 404 -5.98 -0.77 13.10
C VAL A 404 -6.46 0.60 13.56
N ASP A 405 -7.73 0.67 13.98
CA ASP A 405 -8.29 1.91 14.52
C ASP A 405 -7.71 2.26 15.91
N ALA A 406 -8.13 3.40 16.46
CA ALA A 406 -7.68 3.89 17.76
C ALA A 406 -8.06 3.00 18.97
N SER A 407 -8.81 1.91 18.76
CA SER A 407 -9.08 0.87 19.77
C SER A 407 -8.24 -0.40 19.59
N GLY A 408 -7.48 -0.51 18.49
CA GLY A 408 -6.75 -1.72 18.10
C GLY A 408 -7.57 -2.69 17.25
N ALA A 409 -8.77 -2.29 16.81
CA ALA A 409 -9.63 -3.13 15.99
C ALA A 409 -9.30 -2.98 14.49
N PRO A 410 -9.42 -4.06 13.69
CA PRO A 410 -9.38 -3.95 12.23
C PRO A 410 -10.45 -2.99 11.71
N VAL A 411 -10.10 -2.20 10.69
CA VAL A 411 -11.06 -1.28 10.04
C VAL A 411 -12.22 -2.06 9.42
N ALA A 412 -13.43 -1.52 9.50
CA ALA A 412 -14.63 -2.18 9.00
C ALA A 412 -14.51 -2.54 7.50
N GLY A 413 -14.61 -3.83 7.19
CA GLY A 413 -14.47 -4.38 5.84
C GLY A 413 -13.05 -4.77 5.44
N ASP A 414 -12.06 -4.60 6.30
CA ASP A 414 -10.70 -5.07 6.04
C ASP A 414 -10.58 -6.61 6.10
N THR A 415 -9.59 -7.16 5.40
CA THR A 415 -9.26 -8.58 5.43
C THR A 415 -8.40 -8.88 6.66
N VAL A 416 -8.91 -9.72 7.55
CA VAL A 416 -8.24 -10.11 8.81
C VAL A 416 -7.81 -11.56 8.75
N LYS A 417 -6.54 -11.82 9.03
CA LYS A 417 -5.93 -13.15 8.93
C LYS A 417 -5.34 -13.58 10.27
N TYR A 418 -5.73 -14.74 10.76
CA TYR A 418 -5.42 -15.21 12.11
C TYR A 418 -4.43 -16.37 12.07
N ASN A 419 -3.47 -16.41 13.00
CA ASN A 419 -2.65 -17.61 13.21
C ASN A 419 -3.53 -18.85 13.52
N THR A 420 -3.13 -20.03 13.03
CA THR A 420 -3.86 -21.29 13.30
C THR A 420 -3.21 -22.10 14.42
N THR A 421 -1.96 -21.82 14.76
CA THR A 421 -1.37 -22.24 16.03
C THR A 421 -1.90 -21.31 17.12
N LEU A 422 -2.55 -21.88 18.15
CA LEU A 422 -3.04 -21.12 19.30
C LEU A 422 -2.03 -21.21 20.45
N PHE A 423 -2.00 -20.19 21.29
CA PHE A 423 -1.09 -20.12 22.44
C PHE A 423 -1.87 -19.80 23.70
N GLY A 424 -1.30 -20.07 24.86
CA GLY A 424 -1.92 -19.67 26.11
C GLY A 424 -1.09 -19.93 27.34
N ARG A 425 -1.68 -19.52 28.46
CA ARG A 425 -1.32 -19.99 29.79
C ARG A 425 -2.54 -20.45 30.56
N TYR A 426 -2.32 -21.33 31.54
CA TYR A 426 -3.26 -21.62 32.61
C TYR A 426 -2.53 -21.95 33.90
N GLU A 427 -3.20 -21.79 35.04
CA GLU A 427 -2.67 -22.18 36.34
C GLU A 427 -3.45 -23.33 36.97
N VAL A 428 -2.76 -24.19 37.72
CA VAL A 428 -3.38 -25.25 38.55
C VAL A 428 -2.78 -25.28 39.95
N THR A 429 -3.60 -25.10 40.97
CA THR A 429 -3.16 -25.13 42.38
C THR A 429 -3.29 -26.53 42.98
N VAL A 430 -2.19 -27.16 43.39
CA VAL A 430 -2.22 -28.37 44.22
C VAL A 430 -2.42 -27.96 45.68
N PRO A 431 -3.55 -28.26 46.34
CA PRO A 431 -3.82 -27.77 47.69
C PRO A 431 -2.90 -28.38 48.74
N ALA A 432 -2.73 -27.70 49.87
CA ALA A 432 -1.95 -28.20 51.01
C ALA A 432 -2.46 -29.55 51.51
N SER A 433 -1.55 -30.47 51.84
CA SER A 433 -1.83 -31.80 52.42
C SER A 433 -2.80 -32.69 51.62
N GLN A 434 -3.04 -32.38 50.34
CA GLN A 434 -4.09 -32.98 49.52
C GLN A 434 -3.57 -33.48 48.17
N THR A 435 -4.47 -34.03 47.35
CA THR A 435 -4.18 -34.50 45.99
C THR A 435 -5.02 -33.73 44.98
N ARG A 436 -4.47 -33.43 43.80
CA ARG A 436 -5.22 -32.93 42.63
C ARG A 436 -4.80 -33.70 41.38
N LEU A 437 -5.67 -33.74 40.37
CA LEU A 437 -5.33 -34.21 39.04
C LEU A 437 -4.94 -33.00 38.19
N VAL A 438 -3.66 -32.90 37.85
CA VAL A 438 -3.10 -31.82 37.02
C VAL A 438 -2.80 -32.39 35.63
N VAL A 439 -3.21 -31.70 34.56
CA VAL A 439 -3.02 -32.15 33.18
C VAL A 439 -1.99 -31.27 32.50
N ASN A 440 -1.16 -31.84 31.63
CA ASN A 440 -0.38 -31.07 30.67
C ASN A 440 -1.17 -30.91 29.37
N GLN A 441 -1.60 -29.68 29.05
CA GLN A 441 -2.45 -29.36 27.90
C GLN A 441 -1.79 -28.41 26.91
N LEU A 442 -0.52 -28.03 27.13
CA LEU A 442 0.22 -27.13 26.27
C LEU A 442 1.56 -27.75 25.86
N ALA A 443 1.76 -27.90 24.56
CA ALA A 443 3.02 -28.36 23.99
C ALA A 443 4.11 -27.29 24.13
N ASN A 444 5.37 -27.73 24.07
CA ASN A 444 6.59 -26.92 24.18
C ASN A 444 6.77 -26.12 25.49
N GLY A 445 5.83 -26.19 26.43
CA GLY A 445 5.93 -25.61 27.77
C GLY A 445 6.60 -26.53 28.78
N VAL A 446 5.80 -27.38 29.43
CA VAL A 446 6.29 -28.33 30.45
C VAL A 446 6.59 -29.68 29.81
N SER A 447 7.80 -30.19 30.01
CA SER A 447 8.23 -31.54 29.59
C SER A 447 8.59 -32.47 30.76
N ASP A 448 8.98 -31.91 31.92
CA ASP A 448 9.36 -32.65 33.13
C ASP A 448 8.50 -32.23 34.33
N ALA A 449 7.71 -33.17 34.87
CA ALA A 449 6.90 -32.94 36.07
C ALA A 449 7.75 -32.76 37.34
N VAL A 450 8.94 -33.37 37.44
CA VAL A 450 9.80 -33.20 38.63
C VAL A 450 10.34 -31.77 38.72
N ALA A 451 10.63 -31.14 37.58
CA ALA A 451 10.97 -29.72 37.53
C ALA A 451 9.77 -28.83 37.93
N LEU A 452 8.59 -29.08 37.35
CA LEU A 452 7.35 -28.32 37.63
C LEU A 452 6.96 -28.35 39.12
N PHE A 453 7.04 -29.52 39.76
CA PHE A 453 6.68 -29.74 41.16
C PHE A 453 7.91 -29.75 42.10
N SER A 454 9.01 -29.12 41.69
CA SER A 454 10.29 -29.11 42.43
C SER A 454 10.19 -28.50 43.84
N ASP A 455 9.28 -27.56 44.06
CA ASP A 455 8.99 -26.85 45.31
C ASP A 455 8.25 -27.67 46.38
N LEU A 456 7.48 -28.70 46.00
CA LEU A 456 6.61 -29.43 46.93
C LEU A 456 7.39 -30.04 48.10
N ALA A 457 6.75 -30.24 49.25
CA ALA A 457 7.42 -30.77 50.43
C ALA A 457 7.88 -32.24 50.26
N VAL A 458 8.85 -32.66 51.08
CA VAL A 458 9.21 -34.09 51.21
C VAL A 458 7.98 -34.92 51.62
N GLY A 459 7.83 -36.11 51.03
CA GLY A 459 6.65 -36.96 51.15
C GLY A 459 5.61 -36.73 50.05
N SER A 460 5.77 -35.70 49.22
CA SER A 460 4.94 -35.47 48.02
C SER A 460 5.20 -36.51 46.94
N SER A 461 4.19 -36.80 46.11
CA SER A 461 4.31 -37.76 45.01
C SER A 461 3.56 -37.31 43.76
N ILE A 462 4.06 -37.74 42.61
CA ILE A 462 3.51 -37.50 41.27
C ILE A 462 3.27 -38.87 40.65
N ASN A 463 2.06 -39.13 40.18
CA ASN A 463 1.73 -40.38 39.47
C ASN A 463 1.05 -40.02 38.16
N ILE A 464 1.77 -40.10 37.06
CA ILE A 464 1.32 -39.78 35.71
C ILE A 464 0.61 -40.99 35.12
N THR A 465 -0.57 -40.76 34.53
CA THR A 465 -1.22 -41.66 33.56
C THR A 465 -1.16 -40.96 32.21
N LYS A 466 -0.53 -41.62 31.22
CA LYS A 466 -0.42 -41.14 29.85
C LYS A 466 -1.67 -41.50 29.03
N PRO A 467 -1.88 -40.91 27.84
CA PRO A 467 -3.01 -41.22 26.96
C PRO A 467 -3.13 -42.70 26.55
N ASP A 468 -2.00 -43.38 26.37
CA ASP A 468 -1.91 -44.82 26.10
C ASP A 468 -2.29 -45.69 27.33
N GLY A 469 -2.47 -45.08 28.51
CA GLY A 469 -2.74 -45.75 29.78
C GLY A 469 -1.49 -46.24 30.52
N THR A 470 -0.29 -46.07 29.97
CA THR A 470 0.95 -46.34 30.70
C THR A 470 1.11 -45.35 31.86
N THR A 471 1.79 -45.80 32.92
CA THR A 471 2.01 -44.99 34.12
C THR A 471 3.49 -44.80 34.41
N ALA A 472 3.81 -43.67 35.03
CA ALA A 472 5.12 -43.36 35.54
C ALA A 472 4.96 -42.53 36.83
N SER A 473 5.88 -42.65 37.79
CA SER A 473 5.75 -41.96 39.06
C SER A 473 7.08 -41.44 39.59
N ALA A 474 7.00 -40.42 40.45
CA ALA A 474 8.11 -39.93 41.25
C ALA A 474 7.64 -39.60 42.67
N THR A 475 8.53 -39.72 43.65
CA THR A 475 8.29 -39.35 45.05
C THR A 475 9.42 -38.48 45.56
N LYS A 476 9.12 -37.42 46.31
CA LYS A 476 10.12 -36.56 46.94
C LYS A 476 10.52 -37.14 48.28
N ILE A 477 11.73 -37.64 48.39
CA ILE A 477 12.25 -38.33 49.58
C ILE A 477 13.19 -37.43 50.39
N ALA A 478 13.35 -37.74 51.69
CA ALA A 478 14.17 -36.92 52.60
C ALA A 478 15.68 -36.95 52.30
N ALA A 479 16.17 -37.94 51.56
CA ALA A 479 17.61 -38.12 51.34
C ALA A 479 18.23 -36.94 50.58
N GLY A 480 19.40 -36.48 51.03
CA GLY A 480 20.16 -35.42 50.38
C GLY A 480 19.52 -34.04 50.43
N GLY A 481 18.71 -33.74 51.46
CA GLY A 481 18.05 -32.44 51.64
C GLY A 481 16.67 -32.30 50.99
N GLY A 482 16.10 -33.40 50.45
CA GLY A 482 14.76 -33.40 49.87
C GLY A 482 14.74 -33.48 48.35
N ARG A 483 15.06 -34.65 47.79
CA ARG A 483 15.15 -34.87 46.33
C ARG A 483 14.01 -35.72 45.78
N TRP A 484 13.64 -35.48 44.53
CA TRP A 484 12.75 -36.36 43.77
C TRP A 484 13.47 -37.65 43.34
N GLN A 485 12.74 -38.77 43.33
CA GLN A 485 13.16 -40.03 42.74
C GLN A 485 12.04 -40.61 41.86
N PRO A 486 12.27 -40.85 40.55
CA PRO A 486 13.44 -40.39 39.77
C PRO A 486 13.60 -38.85 39.78
N THR A 487 14.77 -38.38 39.36
CA THR A 487 15.12 -36.94 39.32
C THR A 487 14.55 -36.20 38.12
N THR A 488 13.98 -36.93 37.15
CA THR A 488 13.24 -36.42 36.00
C THR A 488 12.03 -37.31 35.76
N LEU A 489 10.92 -36.76 35.30
CA LEU A 489 9.69 -37.50 35.02
C LEU A 489 8.96 -36.87 33.81
N VAL A 490 9.11 -37.51 32.64
CA VAL A 490 8.50 -37.04 31.39
C VAL A 490 6.99 -36.89 31.54
N PHE A 491 6.48 -35.70 31.25
CA PHE A 491 5.08 -35.33 31.39
C PHE A 491 4.50 -34.87 30.04
N PRO A 492 4.21 -35.80 29.11
CA PRO A 492 3.79 -35.42 27.78
C PRO A 492 2.35 -34.88 27.77
N VAL A 493 2.04 -34.04 26.78
CA VAL A 493 0.71 -33.47 26.53
C VAL A 493 -0.38 -34.55 26.52
N GLY A 494 -1.54 -34.22 27.09
CA GLY A 494 -2.66 -35.14 27.29
C GLY A 494 -2.47 -36.14 28.44
N SER A 495 -1.33 -36.11 29.15
CA SER A 495 -1.15 -36.91 30.36
C SER A 495 -1.75 -36.22 31.56
N VAL A 496 -2.26 -37.01 32.51
CA VAL A 496 -2.76 -36.54 33.80
C VAL A 496 -1.84 -37.00 34.93
N ALA A 497 -1.33 -36.04 35.70
CA ALA A 497 -0.56 -36.25 36.91
C ALA A 497 -1.47 -36.20 38.14
N SER A 498 -1.53 -37.31 38.87
CA SER A 498 -2.10 -37.38 40.22
C SER A 498 -1.03 -36.93 41.21
N VAL A 499 -1.10 -35.67 41.62
CA VAL A 499 -0.07 -35.01 42.44
C VAL A 499 -0.57 -34.88 43.87
N ARG A 500 0.14 -35.50 44.81
CA ARG A 500 -0.05 -35.34 46.25
C ARG A 500 0.96 -34.33 46.78
N ASN A 501 0.47 -33.22 47.34
CA ASN A 501 1.28 -32.27 48.09
C ASN A 501 1.28 -32.68 49.58
N ALA A 502 2.44 -33.00 50.12
CA ALA A 502 2.62 -33.33 51.54
C ALA A 502 2.88 -32.10 52.43
N GLY A 503 3.00 -30.91 51.83
CA GLY A 503 3.27 -29.65 52.53
C GLY A 503 2.00 -28.99 53.06
N VAL A 504 2.18 -28.07 54.00
CA VAL A 504 1.10 -27.28 54.62
C VAL A 504 0.71 -26.02 53.84
N VAL A 505 1.38 -25.76 52.71
CA VAL A 505 1.12 -24.62 51.82
C VAL A 505 0.67 -25.16 50.45
N ALA A 506 -0.35 -24.55 49.85
CA ALA A 506 -0.78 -24.88 48.50
C ALA A 506 0.25 -24.38 47.47
N SER A 507 0.39 -25.07 46.35
CA SER A 507 1.36 -24.74 45.30
C SER A 507 0.65 -24.56 43.96
N THR A 508 0.71 -23.34 43.41
CA THR A 508 0.17 -23.02 42.08
C THR A 508 1.21 -23.29 41.01
N LYS A 509 0.77 -23.89 39.90
CA LYS A 509 1.58 -24.25 38.74
C LYS A 509 1.08 -23.56 37.50
N GLU A 510 1.89 -22.66 36.97
CA GLU A 510 1.70 -22.09 35.65
C GLU A 510 2.12 -23.08 34.57
N PHE A 511 1.31 -23.18 33.53
CA PHE A 511 1.60 -23.83 32.27
C PHE A 511 1.51 -22.77 31.20
N VAL A 512 2.56 -22.62 30.39
CA VAL A 512 2.64 -21.67 29.28
C VAL A 512 3.07 -22.44 28.04
N GLY A 513 2.48 -22.20 26.87
CA GLY A 513 2.90 -22.87 25.64
C GLY A 513 1.87 -22.91 24.52
N VAL A 514 2.03 -23.90 23.64
CA VAL A 514 1.29 -24.08 22.40
C VAL A 514 0.08 -24.98 22.62
N VAL A 515 -1.10 -24.59 22.16
CA VAL A 515 -2.29 -25.47 22.19
C VAL A 515 -2.14 -26.56 21.13
N PRO A 516 -2.28 -27.86 21.49
CA PRO A 516 -2.22 -28.95 20.52
C PRO A 516 -3.41 -28.90 19.56
N THR A 517 -3.13 -28.80 18.26
CA THR A 517 -4.14 -28.91 17.18
C THR A 517 -4.35 -30.36 16.71
N GLN A 518 -3.33 -31.23 16.89
CA GLN A 518 -3.44 -32.65 16.56
C GLN A 518 -4.05 -33.46 17.71
N SER A 519 -4.84 -34.49 17.37
CA SER A 519 -5.39 -35.40 18.38
C SER A 519 -4.32 -36.12 19.16
N VAL A 520 -4.49 -36.10 20.48
CA VAL A 520 -4.09 -37.22 21.32
C VAL A 520 -5.25 -38.22 21.33
N THR A 521 -4.99 -39.48 20.99
CA THR A 521 -5.99 -40.56 21.09
C THR A 521 -5.96 -41.16 22.49
N TYR A 522 -7.15 -41.37 23.05
CA TYR A 522 -7.35 -41.96 24.37
C TYR A 522 -8.18 -43.24 24.25
N SER A 523 -7.80 -44.25 25.03
CA SER A 523 -8.48 -45.55 25.07
C SER A 523 -9.08 -45.80 26.46
N LEU A 524 -10.41 -45.99 26.50
CA LEU A 524 -11.16 -46.41 27.68
C LEU A 524 -11.71 -47.83 27.47
N THR A 525 -11.31 -48.74 28.35
CA THR A 525 -11.81 -50.12 28.39
C THR A 525 -13.13 -50.18 29.17
N GLY A 526 -14.14 -50.90 28.66
CA GLY A 526 -15.42 -51.07 29.34
C GLY A 526 -15.31 -51.57 30.77
N GLY A 527 -15.85 -50.79 31.71
CA GLY A 527 -15.92 -51.09 33.14
C GLY A 527 -14.67 -50.70 33.95
N GLU A 528 -13.54 -50.36 33.31
CA GLU A 528 -12.35 -49.89 34.01
C GLU A 528 -12.52 -48.44 34.51
N THR A 529 -11.95 -48.14 35.67
CA THR A 529 -11.82 -46.75 36.15
C THR A 529 -10.44 -46.21 35.76
N ARG A 530 -10.39 -45.19 34.91
CA ARG A 530 -9.15 -44.53 34.45
C ARG A 530 -9.10 -43.07 34.88
N LYS A 531 -7.89 -42.57 35.13
CA LYS A 531 -7.61 -41.13 35.20
C LYS A 531 -7.39 -40.62 33.78
N VAL A 532 -8.00 -39.49 33.45
CA VAL A 532 -7.98 -38.89 32.12
C VAL A 532 -7.69 -37.40 32.24
N GLY A 533 -6.88 -36.89 31.31
CA GLY A 533 -6.71 -35.46 31.09
C GLY A 533 -6.76 -35.22 29.58
N THR A 534 -7.51 -34.22 29.13
CA THR A 534 -7.59 -33.90 27.70
C THR A 534 -6.36 -33.12 27.26
N SER A 535 -5.96 -33.26 26.00
CA SER A 535 -4.93 -32.41 25.38
C SER A 535 -5.47 -31.01 25.09
N LEU A 536 -6.79 -30.84 25.08
CA LEU A 536 -7.46 -29.57 24.83
C LEU A 536 -7.73 -28.83 26.14
N PRO A 537 -7.19 -27.61 26.33
CA PRO A 537 -7.42 -26.78 27.51
C PRO A 537 -8.76 -26.04 27.38
N ILE A 538 -9.85 -26.78 27.64
CA ILE A 538 -11.23 -26.32 27.55
C ILE A 538 -11.91 -26.52 28.90
N ALA A 539 -12.64 -25.51 29.39
CA ALA A 539 -13.58 -25.71 30.50
C ALA A 539 -14.91 -26.24 29.94
N ALA A 540 -15.19 -27.53 30.10
CA ALA A 540 -16.32 -28.22 29.45
C ALA A 540 -16.83 -29.45 30.22
N SER A 541 -18.07 -29.87 29.92
CA SER A 541 -18.59 -31.16 30.39
C SER A 541 -18.01 -32.32 29.58
N THR A 542 -18.07 -33.54 30.12
CA THR A 542 -17.62 -34.75 29.38
C THR A 542 -18.34 -34.94 28.05
N VAL A 543 -19.63 -34.58 27.98
CA VAL A 543 -20.42 -34.62 26.73
C VAL A 543 -19.88 -33.63 25.70
N ALA A 544 -19.58 -32.41 26.13
CA ALA A 544 -19.01 -31.38 25.26
C ALA A 544 -17.57 -31.69 24.82
N LEU A 545 -16.89 -32.65 25.46
CA LEU A 545 -15.60 -33.19 25.01
C LEU A 545 -15.76 -34.45 24.12
N GLY A 546 -16.99 -34.93 23.88
CA GLY A 546 -17.28 -36.09 23.03
C GLY A 546 -17.55 -37.42 23.77
N ILE A 547 -17.59 -37.42 25.11
CA ILE A 547 -18.00 -38.61 25.90
C ILE A 547 -19.51 -38.54 26.19
N SER A 548 -20.29 -39.16 25.31
CA SER A 548 -21.71 -39.43 25.56
C SER A 548 -21.87 -40.50 26.66
N PRO A 549 -22.47 -40.19 27.82
CA PRO A 549 -22.56 -41.12 28.93
C PRO A 549 -23.60 -42.23 28.70
N VAL A 550 -23.27 -43.42 29.20
CA VAL A 550 -24.12 -44.61 29.24
C VAL A 550 -24.57 -44.85 30.68
N VAL A 551 -25.73 -45.48 30.87
CA VAL A 551 -26.28 -45.76 32.21
C VAL A 551 -25.29 -46.57 33.06
N GLY A 552 -25.07 -46.11 34.29
CA GLY A 552 -24.13 -46.68 35.24
C GLY A 552 -22.68 -46.20 35.09
N ASP A 553 -22.38 -45.32 34.12
CA ASP A 553 -21.09 -44.65 34.05
C ASP A 553 -20.88 -43.75 35.26
N ALA A 554 -19.62 -43.54 35.63
CA ALA A 554 -19.26 -42.65 36.72
C ALA A 554 -18.12 -41.71 36.33
N VAL A 555 -18.26 -40.42 36.65
CA VAL A 555 -17.22 -39.39 36.45
C VAL A 555 -16.94 -38.74 37.79
N ALA A 556 -15.66 -38.66 38.17
CA ALA A 556 -15.25 -38.05 39.43
C ALA A 556 -14.20 -36.94 39.21
N THR A 557 -14.48 -35.78 39.79
CA THR A 557 -13.60 -34.59 39.74
C THR A 557 -13.18 -34.19 41.14
N TYR A 558 -12.04 -33.51 41.25
CA TYR A 558 -11.60 -32.93 42.52
C TYR A 558 -12.27 -31.57 42.72
N ARG A 559 -12.85 -31.33 43.90
CA ARG A 559 -13.30 -30.00 44.32
C ARG A 559 -12.10 -29.17 44.81
N SER A 560 -12.29 -27.85 44.93
CA SER A 560 -11.27 -26.91 45.45
C SER A 560 -10.71 -27.27 46.83
N ASN A 561 -11.47 -28.02 47.63
CA ASN A 561 -11.05 -28.57 48.92
C ASN A 561 -10.35 -29.95 48.85
N GLY A 562 -9.91 -30.37 47.65
CA GLY A 562 -9.19 -31.63 47.42
C GLY A 562 -10.00 -32.91 47.64
N SER A 563 -11.31 -32.81 47.86
CA SER A 563 -12.20 -33.96 47.89
C SER A 563 -12.51 -34.42 46.47
N LEU A 564 -12.31 -35.71 46.19
CA LEU A 564 -12.77 -36.35 44.96
C LEU A 564 -14.27 -36.63 45.09
N VAL A 565 -15.05 -36.28 44.07
CA VAL A 565 -16.51 -36.36 44.08
C VAL A 565 -17.01 -37.08 42.85
N THR A 566 -17.58 -38.26 43.05
CA THR A 566 -18.14 -39.10 41.99
C THR A 566 -19.59 -38.75 41.69
N ASN A 567 -19.87 -38.49 40.43
CA ASN A 567 -21.21 -38.44 39.84
C ASN A 567 -21.45 -39.73 39.06
N THR A 568 -22.65 -40.29 39.15
CA THR A 568 -23.08 -41.48 38.38
C THR A 568 -24.20 -41.11 37.41
N TYR A 569 -24.17 -41.67 36.19
CA TYR A 569 -25.20 -41.46 35.18
C TYR A 569 -26.34 -42.47 35.36
N LEU A 570 -27.56 -42.00 35.52
CA LEU A 570 -28.73 -42.77 35.92
C LEU A 570 -29.77 -42.83 34.79
N ALA A 571 -30.46 -43.96 34.67
CA ALA A 571 -31.55 -44.14 33.68
C ALA A 571 -32.80 -43.28 33.97
N ALA A 572 -33.02 -42.91 35.23
CA ALA A 572 -34.25 -42.24 35.66
C ALA A 572 -34.39 -40.84 35.03
N GLY A 573 -35.53 -40.57 34.40
CA GLY A 573 -35.83 -39.27 33.79
C GLY A 573 -35.28 -39.05 32.38
N GLY A 574 -34.96 -40.12 31.64
CA GLY A 574 -34.47 -40.02 30.25
C GLY A 574 -32.93 -40.02 30.11
N GLY A 575 -32.21 -40.32 31.18
CA GLY A 575 -30.75 -40.24 31.25
C GLY A 575 -30.30 -38.92 31.88
N ARG A 576 -29.79 -38.98 33.11
CA ARG A 576 -29.25 -37.80 33.81
C ARG A 576 -28.17 -38.16 34.81
N TRP A 577 -27.23 -37.23 35.04
CA TRP A 577 -26.32 -37.31 36.18
C TRP A 577 -27.11 -37.14 37.49
N GLN A 578 -26.67 -37.82 38.54
CA GLN A 578 -27.31 -37.76 39.86
C GLN A 578 -27.39 -36.33 40.41
N GLU A 579 -28.59 -35.89 40.80
CA GLU A 579 -28.82 -34.56 41.36
C GLU A 579 -28.09 -34.37 42.71
N GLY A 580 -27.56 -33.16 42.93
CA GLY A 580 -26.85 -32.76 44.16
C GLY A 580 -25.32 -32.70 44.04
N ASN A 581 -24.69 -33.15 42.94
CA ASN A 581 -23.24 -33.18 42.79
C ASN A 581 -22.66 -32.53 41.50
N ALA A 582 -23.48 -31.77 40.76
CA ALA A 582 -23.03 -30.97 39.63
C ALA A 582 -22.01 -29.88 40.05
N PRO A 583 -21.08 -29.44 39.16
CA PRO A 583 -21.03 -29.74 37.73
C PRO A 583 -20.07 -30.85 37.34
N THR A 584 -20.38 -31.55 36.25
CA THR A 584 -19.46 -32.42 35.49
C THR A 584 -18.50 -31.63 34.59
N THR A 585 -18.40 -30.31 34.81
CA THR A 585 -17.44 -29.43 34.15
C THR A 585 -16.03 -29.73 34.65
N ILE A 586 -15.18 -30.15 33.73
CA ILE A 586 -13.74 -30.24 33.91
C ILE A 586 -13.20 -28.84 33.64
N HIS A 587 -12.42 -28.26 34.56
CA HIS A 587 -11.77 -26.97 34.33
C HIS A 587 -10.45 -27.16 33.58
N ILE A 588 -9.95 -26.08 33.01
CA ILE A 588 -8.66 -26.03 32.33
C ILE A 588 -7.55 -26.44 33.31
N GLY A 589 -6.62 -27.28 32.84
CA GLY A 589 -5.54 -27.87 33.61
C GLY A 589 -5.95 -29.00 34.57
N GLU A 590 -7.23 -29.30 34.71
CA GLU A 590 -7.73 -30.36 35.60
C GLU A 590 -7.97 -31.68 34.90
N GLY A 591 -7.65 -32.76 35.59
CA GLY A 591 -7.99 -34.11 35.17
C GLY A 591 -9.22 -34.64 35.91
N PHE A 592 -9.81 -35.69 35.36
CA PHE A 592 -10.95 -36.39 35.96
C PHE A 592 -10.68 -37.89 36.03
N GLN A 593 -11.46 -38.59 36.85
CA GLN A 593 -11.60 -40.04 36.76
C GLN A 593 -12.89 -40.37 36.03
N ILE A 594 -12.84 -41.40 35.19
CA ILE A 594 -14.02 -41.95 34.54
C ILE A 594 -14.03 -43.46 34.65
N LYS A 595 -15.19 -44.01 35.00
CA LYS A 595 -15.57 -45.38 34.73
C LYS A 595 -16.60 -45.34 33.60
N TYR A 596 -16.18 -45.74 32.41
CA TYR A 596 -17.03 -45.83 31.23
C TYR A 596 -17.36 -47.31 31.01
N ASN A 597 -18.65 -47.69 31.00
CA ASN A 597 -19.05 -49.09 30.98
C ASN A 597 -18.99 -49.72 29.58
N ALA A 598 -18.92 -48.92 28.52
CA ALA A 598 -18.61 -49.36 27.17
C ALA A 598 -17.11 -49.16 26.84
N THR A 599 -16.64 -49.65 25.71
CA THR A 599 -15.29 -49.33 25.20
C THR A 599 -15.37 -48.07 24.34
N LEU A 600 -14.49 -47.09 24.58
CA LEU A 600 -14.42 -45.84 23.81
C LEU A 600 -12.98 -45.56 23.35
N PHE A 601 -12.85 -45.29 22.06
CA PHE A 601 -11.72 -44.58 21.48
C PHE A 601 -12.20 -43.18 21.14
N TRP A 602 -11.57 -42.16 21.70
CA TRP A 602 -11.92 -40.77 21.48
C TRP A 602 -10.65 -39.93 21.34
N ALA A 603 -10.73 -38.91 20.48
CA ALA A 603 -9.56 -38.20 19.98
C ALA A 603 -9.96 -36.75 19.62
N PRO A 604 -10.43 -35.95 20.59
CA PRO A 604 -11.05 -34.64 20.32
C PRO A 604 -10.07 -33.70 19.61
N ARG A 605 -10.56 -32.91 18.66
CA ARG A 605 -9.77 -31.96 17.85
C ARG A 605 -10.31 -30.54 17.97
N LEU A 606 -9.43 -29.56 17.77
CA LEU A 606 -9.84 -28.18 17.54
C LEU A 606 -9.88 -27.91 16.04
N ASN A 607 -10.98 -27.34 15.57
CA ASN A 607 -11.04 -26.73 14.25
C ASN A 607 -10.57 -25.27 14.38
N VAL A 608 -9.41 -24.97 13.82
CA VAL A 608 -8.82 -23.62 13.78
C VAL A 608 -8.52 -23.28 12.33
N VAL A 609 -9.16 -22.22 11.82
CA VAL A 609 -8.94 -21.72 10.46
C VAL A 609 -8.37 -20.30 10.48
N GLU A 610 -7.69 -19.94 9.39
CA GLU A 610 -6.98 -18.66 9.22
C GLU A 610 -7.95 -17.48 9.00
N ASP A 611 -9.12 -17.73 8.42
CA ASP A 611 -10.13 -16.72 8.05
C ASP A 611 -11.23 -16.51 9.10
N SER A 612 -11.08 -17.08 10.31
CA SER A 612 -12.06 -16.96 11.39
C SER A 612 -11.35 -16.82 12.73
N MET A 613 -11.79 -15.85 13.53
CA MET A 613 -11.39 -15.69 14.93
C MET A 613 -11.83 -16.87 15.81
N ASN A 614 -12.97 -17.49 15.48
CA ASN A 614 -13.57 -18.53 16.30
C ASN A 614 -12.84 -19.87 16.17
N VAL A 615 -12.83 -20.63 17.27
CA VAL A 615 -12.28 -21.99 17.34
C VAL A 615 -13.41 -22.98 17.61
N GLY A 616 -13.52 -24.01 16.77
CA GLY A 616 -14.50 -25.08 16.89
C GLY A 616 -13.94 -26.34 17.54
N LEU A 617 -14.82 -27.30 17.82
CA LEU A 617 -14.45 -28.68 18.19
C LEU A 617 -14.87 -29.63 17.05
N GLU A 618 -14.04 -30.63 16.79
CA GLU A 618 -14.25 -31.74 15.84
C GLU A 618 -14.21 -33.11 16.53
#